data_AF-A0A8H3X3L8-F1
#
_entry.id   AF-A0A8H3X3L8-F1
#
_cell.length_a   1.000
_cell.length_b   1.000
_cell.length_c   1.000
_cell.angle_alpha   90.00
_cell.angle_beta   90.00
_cell.angle_gamma   90.00
#
_symmetry.space_group_name_H-M   'P 1'
#
loop_
_entity.id
_entity.type
_entity.pdbx_description
1 polymer ?
#
loop_
_entity_poly.entity_id
_entity_poly.type
_entity_poly.pdbx_seq_one_letter_code
_entity_poly.pdbx_strand_id
1 'polypeptide(L)'
;MSSSKDQEQAIKQSKETFAYKFWQEFQEERGAIQKSMNELSQKSRSSIPLLCEGLLQRISVLEKKTTDASIFLPSYDQRQSILQIRALIEDLNTKKAELAPKSKFSFKSRKATGSTEKSMTVESNKIVNSGLDVVTPNNKIPITNSLNQNFQTVTLNYKQNCYISVNSYLTNLEEPGEKG
;
A
#
# COMPACT_ATOMS: atom_id res chain seq x y z
N MET A 1 -50.71 -5.59 -32.93
CA MET A 1 -49.29 -5.98 -32.76
C MET A 1 -48.56 -4.91 -31.92
N SER A 2 -48.91 -4.74 -30.63
CA SER A 2 -48.35 -3.66 -29.78
C SER A 2 -47.55 -4.12 -28.55
N SER A 3 -47.52 -5.41 -28.19
CA SER A 3 -46.94 -5.83 -26.90
C SER A 3 -45.41 -5.74 -26.77
N SER A 4 -44.63 -5.70 -27.86
CA SER A 4 -43.16 -5.78 -27.76
C SER A 4 -42.49 -4.47 -27.30
N LYS A 5 -43.10 -3.31 -27.55
CA LYS A 5 -42.50 -2.02 -27.14
C LYS A 5 -42.69 -1.73 -25.64
N ASP A 6 -43.81 -2.16 -25.07
CA ASP A 6 -44.15 -1.88 -23.67
C ASP A 6 -43.34 -2.75 -22.70
N GLN A 7 -43.03 -4.01 -23.07
CA GLN A 7 -42.16 -4.88 -22.27
C GLN A 7 -40.72 -4.37 -22.20
N GLU A 8 -40.18 -3.84 -23.29
CA GLU A 8 -38.79 -3.37 -23.32
C GLU A 8 -38.57 -2.10 -22.47
N GLN A 9 -39.58 -1.22 -22.41
CA GLN A 9 -39.53 -0.04 -21.53
C GLN A 9 -39.59 -0.40 -20.04
N ALA A 10 -40.42 -1.37 -19.66
CA ALA A 10 -40.51 -1.83 -18.27
C ALA A 10 -39.19 -2.47 -17.78
N ILE A 11 -38.52 -3.25 -18.63
CA ILE A 11 -37.22 -3.85 -18.32
C ILE A 11 -36.14 -2.77 -18.12
N LYS A 12 -36.16 -1.72 -18.96
CA LYS A 12 -35.21 -0.61 -18.86
C LYS A 12 -35.38 0.16 -17.54
N GLN A 13 -36.61 0.49 -17.17
CA GLN A 13 -36.92 1.16 -15.90
C GLN A 13 -36.55 0.30 -14.68
N SER A 14 -36.74 -1.02 -14.76
CA SER A 14 -36.33 -1.95 -13.70
C SER A 14 -34.81 -1.98 -13.51
N LYS A 15 -34.02 -1.90 -14.60
CA LYS A 15 -32.55 -1.85 -14.50
C LYS A 15 -32.06 -0.53 -13.91
N GLU A 16 -32.65 0.58 -14.32
CA GLU A 16 -32.29 1.92 -13.83
C GLU A 16 -32.60 2.08 -12.33
N THR A 17 -33.77 1.61 -11.90
CA THR A 17 -34.14 1.62 -10.47
C THR A 17 -33.20 0.75 -9.63
N PHE A 18 -32.81 -0.42 -10.12
CA PHE A 18 -31.82 -1.28 -9.46
C PHE A 18 -30.44 -0.60 -9.35
N ALA A 19 -29.94 -0.04 -10.46
CA ALA A 19 -28.65 0.65 -10.48
C ALA A 19 -28.62 1.83 -9.50
N TYR A 20 -29.70 2.63 -9.46
CA TYR A 20 -29.84 3.73 -8.50
C TYR A 20 -29.79 3.24 -7.05
N LYS A 21 -30.54 2.18 -6.71
CA LYS A 21 -30.55 1.61 -5.36
C LYS A 21 -29.18 1.08 -4.95
N PHE A 22 -28.53 0.33 -5.84
CA PHE A 22 -27.16 -0.12 -5.62
C PHE A 22 -26.23 1.07 -5.34
N TRP A 23 -26.29 2.12 -6.17
CA TRP A 23 -25.41 3.27 -6.02
C TRP A 23 -25.61 3.97 -4.67
N GLN A 24 -26.86 4.15 -4.26
CA GLN A 24 -27.18 4.74 -2.95
C GLN A 24 -26.57 3.93 -1.80
N GLU A 25 -26.79 2.62 -1.77
CA GLU A 25 -26.23 1.72 -0.75
C GLU A 25 -24.70 1.67 -0.79
N PHE A 26 -24.12 1.68 -1.99
CA PHE A 26 -22.67 1.65 -2.16
C PHE A 26 -22.02 2.92 -1.60
N GLN A 27 -22.58 4.09 -1.89
CA GLN A 27 -22.05 5.36 -1.37
C GLN A 27 -22.21 5.46 0.15
N GLU A 28 -23.34 4.99 0.69
CA GLU A 28 -23.61 4.94 2.13
C GLU A 28 -22.61 4.03 2.86
N GLU A 29 -22.45 2.79 2.39
CA GLU A 29 -21.53 1.83 3.02
C GLU A 29 -20.07 2.30 2.88
N ARG A 30 -19.68 2.86 1.73
CA ARG A 30 -18.36 3.46 1.55
C ARG A 30 -18.12 4.58 2.56
N GLY A 31 -19.08 5.50 2.70
CA GLY A 31 -18.98 6.61 3.66
C GLY A 31 -18.89 6.11 5.10
N ALA A 32 -19.65 5.06 5.44
CA ALA A 32 -19.60 4.43 6.76
C ALA A 32 -18.23 3.77 7.03
N ILE A 33 -17.65 3.06 6.05
CA ILE A 33 -16.30 2.48 6.16
C ILE A 33 -15.26 3.59 6.36
N GLN A 34 -15.29 4.64 5.54
CA GLN A 34 -14.36 5.77 5.66
C GLN A 34 -14.47 6.46 7.02
N LYS A 35 -15.69 6.65 7.53
CA LYS A 35 -15.92 7.21 8.87
C LYS A 35 -15.29 6.31 9.94
N SER A 36 -15.56 5.01 9.90
CA SER A 36 -14.95 4.06 10.84
C SER A 36 -13.42 4.04 10.76
N MET A 37 -12.85 4.19 9.57
CA MET A 37 -11.39 4.30 9.38
C MET A 37 -10.81 5.56 10.05
N ASN A 38 -11.49 6.70 9.97
CA ASN A 38 -11.07 7.93 10.66
C ASN A 38 -11.15 7.78 12.19
N GLU A 39 -12.17 7.08 12.68
CA GLU A 39 -12.37 6.79 14.10
C GLU A 39 -11.32 5.82 14.68
N LEU A 40 -10.64 5.00 13.86
CA LEU A 40 -9.60 4.07 14.34
C LEU A 40 -8.50 4.76 15.14
N SER A 41 -8.16 6.01 14.77
CA SER A 41 -7.15 6.82 15.46
C SER A 41 -7.51 7.14 16.92
N GLN A 42 -8.81 7.14 17.25
CA GLN A 42 -9.34 7.47 18.57
C GLN A 42 -9.58 6.21 19.44
N LYS A 43 -9.43 5.01 18.86
CA LYS A 43 -9.68 3.74 19.56
C LYS A 43 -8.43 3.22 20.27
N SER A 44 -8.63 2.31 21.23
CA SER A 44 -7.54 1.72 22.00
C SER A 44 -6.63 0.87 21.10
N ARG A 45 -5.32 0.96 21.31
CA ARG A 45 -4.29 0.27 20.49
C ARG A 45 -4.49 -1.25 20.40
N SER A 46 -5.03 -1.87 21.45
CA SER A 46 -5.34 -3.30 21.51
C SER A 46 -6.54 -3.70 20.64
N SER A 47 -7.49 -2.79 20.41
CA SER A 47 -8.67 -3.06 19.58
C SER A 47 -8.47 -2.77 18.08
N ILE A 48 -7.46 -1.96 17.73
CA ILE A 48 -7.17 -1.57 16.34
C ILE A 48 -7.06 -2.78 15.40
N PRO A 49 -6.30 -3.86 15.71
CA PRO A 49 -6.20 -5.01 14.80
C PRO A 49 -7.54 -5.66 14.49
N LEU A 50 -8.38 -5.86 15.51
CA LEU A 50 -9.71 -6.46 15.37
C LEU A 50 -10.65 -5.56 14.56
N LEU A 51 -10.60 -4.24 14.80
CA LEU A 51 -11.40 -3.28 14.04
C LEU A 51 -10.96 -3.22 12.57
N CYS A 52 -9.67 -3.27 12.29
CA CYS A 52 -9.14 -3.35 10.93
C CYS A 52 -9.61 -4.61 10.19
N GLU A 53 -9.66 -5.76 10.87
CA GLU A 53 -10.18 -7.00 10.30
C GLU A 53 -11.68 -6.89 9.99
N GLY A 54 -12.47 -6.33 10.90
CA GLY A 54 -13.89 -6.07 10.67
C GLY A 54 -14.13 -5.11 9.49
N LEU A 55 -13.29 -4.08 9.32
CA LEU A 55 -13.36 -3.18 8.16
C LEU A 55 -13.00 -3.90 6.86
N LEU A 56 -11.98 -4.76 6.88
CA LEU A 56 -11.61 -5.56 5.72
C LEU A 56 -12.76 -6.49 5.30
N GLN A 57 -13.43 -7.12 6.26
CA GLN A 57 -14.62 -7.94 6.01
C GLN A 57 -15.75 -7.12 5.38
N ARG A 58 -16.03 -5.91 5.88
CA ARG A 58 -17.03 -5.00 5.29
C ARG A 58 -16.69 -4.63 3.84
N ILE A 59 -15.42 -4.36 3.55
CA ILE A 59 -14.97 -4.09 2.18
C ILE A 59 -15.17 -5.32 1.28
N SER A 60 -14.86 -6.53 1.75
CA SER A 60 -15.11 -7.76 0.99
C SER A 60 -16.60 -7.99 0.72
N VAL A 61 -17.47 -7.66 1.67
CA VAL A 61 -18.93 -7.69 1.45
C VAL A 61 -19.34 -6.66 0.39
N LEU A 62 -18.80 -5.44 0.44
CA LEU A 62 -19.06 -4.40 -0.57
C LEU A 62 -18.59 -4.82 -1.98
N GLU A 63 -17.45 -5.50 -2.07
CA GLU A 63 -16.92 -6.07 -3.32
C GLU A 63 -17.84 -7.16 -3.88
N LYS A 64 -18.33 -8.07 -3.02
CA LYS A 64 -19.31 -9.08 -3.43
C LYS A 64 -20.61 -8.43 -3.92
N LYS A 65 -21.16 -7.46 -3.18
CA LYS A 65 -22.36 -6.71 -3.61
C LYS A 65 -22.14 -6.01 -4.96
N THR A 66 -20.95 -5.46 -5.19
CA THR A 66 -20.58 -4.84 -6.46
C THR A 66 -20.51 -5.84 -7.61
N THR A 67 -19.96 -7.03 -7.34
CA THR A 67 -19.90 -8.12 -8.33
C THR A 67 -21.31 -8.60 -8.70
N ASP A 68 -22.15 -8.81 -7.69
CA ASP A 68 -23.56 -9.22 -7.87
C ASP A 68 -24.37 -8.17 -8.65
N ALA A 69 -24.08 -6.87 -8.42
CA ALA A 69 -24.72 -5.76 -9.11
C ALA A 69 -24.12 -5.45 -10.49
N SER A 70 -22.90 -5.91 -10.79
CA SER A 70 -22.15 -5.54 -12.00
C SER A 70 -22.91 -5.81 -13.29
N ILE A 71 -23.71 -6.89 -13.34
CA ILE A 71 -24.50 -7.28 -14.51
C ILE A 71 -25.62 -6.27 -14.85
N PHE A 72 -26.04 -5.47 -13.88
CA PHE A 72 -27.09 -4.46 -14.05
C PHE A 72 -26.54 -3.03 -14.17
N LEU A 73 -25.24 -2.85 -13.93
CA LEU A 73 -24.58 -1.55 -13.94
C LEU A 73 -24.01 -1.22 -15.34
N PRO A 74 -24.04 0.05 -15.76
CA PRO A 74 -23.24 0.53 -16.89
C PRO A 74 -21.75 0.27 -16.69
N SER A 75 -21.00 0.02 -17.78
CA SER A 75 -19.56 -0.28 -17.71
C SER A 75 -18.71 0.83 -17.08
N TYR A 76 -19.18 2.08 -17.11
CA TYR A 76 -18.54 3.18 -16.41
C TYR A 76 -18.66 3.01 -14.89
N ASP A 77 -19.86 2.76 -14.40
CA ASP A 77 -20.14 2.60 -12.96
C ASP A 77 -19.45 1.36 -12.41
N GLN A 78 -19.45 0.24 -13.14
CA GLN A 78 -18.69 -0.96 -12.77
C GLN A 78 -17.22 -0.63 -12.49
N ARG A 79 -16.57 0.08 -13.43
CA ARG A 79 -15.16 0.49 -13.28
C ARG A 79 -14.97 1.44 -12.11
N GLN A 80 -15.86 2.41 -11.93
CA GLN A 80 -15.81 3.33 -10.80
C GLN A 80 -15.93 2.62 -9.47
N SER A 81 -16.88 1.69 -9.31
CA SER A 81 -17.05 0.91 -8.09
C SER A 81 -15.79 0.10 -7.75
N ILE A 82 -15.18 -0.56 -8.73
CA ILE A 82 -13.95 -1.35 -8.53
C ILE A 82 -12.78 -0.43 -8.11
N LEU A 83 -12.60 0.71 -8.77
CA LEU A 83 -11.55 1.67 -8.42
C LEU A 83 -11.73 2.21 -6.99
N GLN A 84 -12.97 2.52 -6.61
CA GLN A 84 -13.29 3.02 -5.28
C GLN A 84 -13.04 1.96 -4.20
N ILE A 85 -13.41 0.70 -4.44
CA ILE A 85 -13.11 -0.41 -3.53
C ILE A 85 -11.59 -0.56 -3.34
N ARG A 86 -10.82 -0.53 -4.44
CA ARG A 86 -9.35 -0.63 -4.36
C ARG A 86 -8.73 0.51 -3.56
N ALA A 87 -9.21 1.73 -3.76
CA ALA A 87 -8.78 2.89 -2.96
C ALA A 87 -9.05 2.69 -1.46
N LEU A 88 -10.23 2.16 -1.08
CA LEU A 88 -10.52 1.85 0.34
C LEU A 88 -9.55 0.84 0.93
N ILE A 89 -9.19 -0.20 0.16
CA ILE A 89 -8.24 -1.23 0.61
C ILE A 89 -6.86 -0.61 0.83
N GLU A 90 -6.39 0.22 -0.10
CA GLU A 90 -5.11 0.93 -0.01
C GLU A 90 -5.07 1.90 1.19
N ASP A 91 -6.13 2.68 1.38
CA ASP A 91 -6.28 3.59 2.52
C ASP A 91 -6.27 2.81 3.84
N LEU A 92 -6.96 1.66 3.92
CA LEU A 92 -6.98 0.82 5.12
C LEU A 92 -5.58 0.29 5.42
N ASN A 93 -4.88 -0.23 4.41
CA ASN A 93 -3.52 -0.75 4.58
C ASN A 93 -2.56 0.35 5.04
N THR A 94 -2.68 1.56 4.49
CA THR A 94 -1.89 2.73 4.91
C THR A 94 -2.16 3.07 6.38
N LYS A 95 -3.43 3.19 6.77
CA LYS A 95 -3.82 3.49 8.17
C LYS A 95 -3.37 2.39 9.13
N LYS A 96 -3.50 1.12 8.73
CA LYS A 96 -3.03 -0.02 9.51
C LYS A 96 -1.52 0.03 9.73
N ALA A 97 -0.74 0.41 8.73
CA ALA A 97 0.71 0.57 8.84
C ALA A 97 1.11 1.76 9.75
N GLU A 98 0.38 2.88 9.68
CA GLU A 98 0.57 4.05 10.55
C GLU A 98 0.29 3.72 12.03
N LEU A 99 -0.76 2.94 12.29
CA LEU A 99 -1.20 2.59 13.64
C LEU A 99 -0.40 1.42 14.23
N ALA A 100 0.15 0.54 13.40
CA ALA A 100 0.99 -0.56 13.85
C ALA A 100 2.20 -0.06 14.64
N PRO A 101 2.58 -0.71 15.77
CA PRO A 101 3.76 -0.31 16.50
C PRO A 101 4.97 -0.54 15.63
N LYS A 102 5.62 0.57 15.21
CA LYS A 102 6.93 0.51 14.57
C LYS A 102 7.87 -0.20 15.54
N SER A 103 8.17 -1.46 15.26
CA SER A 103 9.20 -2.21 15.96
C SER A 103 10.49 -1.42 15.84
N LYS A 104 10.89 -0.77 16.93
CA LYS A 104 12.25 -0.26 17.01
C LYS A 104 13.10 -1.47 17.31
N PHE A 105 13.82 -1.95 16.30
CA PHE A 105 14.95 -2.86 16.48
C PHE A 105 15.83 -2.32 17.60
N SER A 106 15.66 -2.85 18.80
CA SER A 106 16.54 -2.53 19.91
C SER A 106 17.72 -3.48 19.80
N PHE A 107 18.88 -2.96 19.43
CA PHE A 107 20.12 -3.69 19.65
C PHE A 107 20.33 -3.78 21.15
N LYS A 108 20.01 -4.95 21.72
CA LYS A 108 20.34 -5.26 23.11
C LYS A 108 21.87 -5.34 23.16
N SER A 109 22.54 -4.25 23.53
CA SER A 109 23.98 -4.28 23.81
C SER A 109 24.18 -5.23 24.99
N ARG A 110 24.97 -6.28 24.76
CA ARG A 110 25.33 -7.24 25.80
C ARG A 110 26.34 -6.53 26.70
N LYS A 111 25.88 -6.04 27.85
CA LYS A 111 26.76 -5.48 28.89
C LYS A 111 27.75 -6.57 29.27
N ALA A 112 29.02 -6.40 28.90
CA ALA A 112 30.09 -7.29 29.33
C ALA A 112 30.17 -7.19 30.86
N THR A 113 29.74 -8.25 31.55
CA THR A 113 29.98 -8.43 32.97
C THR A 113 31.44 -8.86 33.13
N GLY A 114 32.31 -7.94 33.49
CA GLY A 114 33.71 -8.23 33.78
C GLY A 114 34.42 -7.05 34.46
N SER A 115 34.73 -7.26 35.73
CA SER A 115 35.60 -6.46 36.61
C SER A 115 35.07 -5.13 37.15
N THR A 116 34.62 -5.22 38.40
CA THR A 116 34.92 -4.27 39.48
C THR A 116 36.25 -3.53 39.26
N GLU A 117 36.22 -2.20 39.36
CA GLU A 117 36.99 -1.45 40.36
C GLU A 117 36.53 0.01 40.46
N LYS A 118 36.70 0.53 41.67
CA LYS A 118 36.13 1.72 42.28
C LYS A 118 37.05 2.93 42.05
N SER A 119 36.52 4.08 41.63
CA SER A 119 36.95 5.38 42.20
C SER A 119 36.07 6.58 41.82
N MET A 120 35.55 7.22 42.87
CA MET A 120 35.40 8.66 43.15
C MET A 120 34.62 9.61 42.20
N THR A 121 33.57 10.16 42.81
CA THR A 121 32.92 11.47 42.64
C THR A 121 33.89 12.64 42.46
N VAL A 122 33.63 13.55 41.50
CA VAL A 122 33.75 15.02 41.68
C VAL A 122 32.74 15.74 40.76
N GLU A 123 32.10 16.75 41.34
CA GLU A 123 31.08 17.64 40.79
C GLU A 123 31.68 18.98 40.30
N SER A 124 31.04 19.60 39.30
CA SER A 124 31.14 21.01 38.84
C SER A 124 32.47 21.60 38.32
N ASN A 125 32.46 22.10 37.06
CA ASN A 125 32.59 23.55 36.78
C ASN A 125 32.48 23.90 35.28
N LYS A 126 32.15 25.17 35.04
CA LYS A 126 31.60 25.79 33.82
C LYS A 126 32.65 26.71 33.14
N ILE A 127 32.53 26.84 31.80
CA ILE A 127 32.95 27.93 30.87
C ILE A 127 34.45 28.13 30.48
N VAL A 128 34.75 28.03 29.17
CA VAL A 128 35.15 29.11 28.20
C VAL A 128 36.00 28.54 27.05
N ASN A 129 35.59 28.92 25.84
CA ASN A 129 36.15 28.61 24.51
C ASN A 129 37.61 29.04 24.29
N SER A 130 38.34 28.30 23.44
CA SER A 130 39.18 28.89 22.38
C SER A 130 39.56 27.87 21.29
N GLY A 131 39.26 28.21 20.04
CA GLY A 131 40.13 27.98 18.87
C GLY A 131 40.32 26.58 18.32
N LEU A 132 39.40 26.17 17.43
CA LEU A 132 39.67 25.68 16.07
C LEU A 132 40.78 24.62 15.87
N ASP A 133 40.37 23.36 15.72
CA ASP A 133 40.91 22.49 14.68
C ASP A 133 39.84 21.50 14.16
N VAL A 134 39.85 21.38 12.85
CA VAL A 134 38.85 20.78 11.95
C VAL A 134 38.81 19.26 12.06
N VAL A 135 37.67 18.64 12.39
CA VAL A 135 37.26 17.34 11.79
C VAL A 135 35.73 17.17 11.80
N THR A 136 35.14 17.27 10.61
CA THR A 136 33.82 16.76 10.27
C THR A 136 33.85 15.22 10.20
N PRO A 137 33.02 14.45 10.91
CA PRO A 137 32.79 13.06 10.55
C PRO A 137 31.73 13.01 9.44
N ASN A 138 32.19 13.14 8.20
CA ASN A 138 31.35 12.90 7.03
C ASN A 138 31.11 11.38 6.92
N ASN A 139 29.83 11.06 6.85
CA ASN A 139 29.27 9.73 6.80
C ASN A 139 29.55 9.11 5.41
N LYS A 140 30.38 8.07 5.32
CA LYS A 140 30.35 7.12 4.19
C LYS A 140 30.56 5.70 4.67
N ILE A 141 29.46 5.04 4.97
CA ILE A 141 29.37 3.59 5.05
C ILE A 141 29.52 3.07 3.61
N PRO A 142 30.49 2.19 3.29
CA PRO A 142 30.52 1.54 1.98
C PRO A 142 29.38 0.54 1.90
N ILE A 143 28.37 0.86 1.10
CA ILE A 143 27.35 -0.08 0.67
C ILE A 143 28.05 -0.99 -0.35
N THR A 144 28.47 -2.19 0.06
CA THR A 144 28.90 -3.23 -0.89
C THR A 144 27.65 -3.82 -1.53
N ASN A 145 27.06 -3.09 -2.48
CA ASN A 145 26.12 -3.67 -3.42
C ASN A 145 26.91 -4.61 -4.33
N SER A 146 26.78 -5.91 -4.05
CA SER A 146 27.13 -6.97 -4.98
C SER A 146 26.44 -6.70 -6.32
N LEU A 147 27.26 -6.44 -7.32
CA LEU A 147 26.95 -6.08 -8.69
C LEU A 147 26.25 -7.26 -9.39
N ASN A 148 24.92 -7.24 -9.51
CA ASN A 148 24.25 -7.94 -10.59
C ASN A 148 24.13 -6.95 -11.77
N GLN A 149 24.96 -7.17 -12.80
CA GLN A 149 25.26 -6.24 -13.90
C GLN A 149 24.13 -6.04 -14.94
N ASN A 150 22.89 -6.53 -14.74
CA ASN A 150 21.91 -6.53 -15.84
C ASN A 150 20.51 -6.05 -15.45
N PHE A 151 20.40 -4.87 -14.83
CA PHE A 151 19.12 -4.18 -14.72
C PHE A 151 19.17 -2.81 -15.40
N GLN A 152 18.45 -2.67 -16.51
CA GLN A 152 18.19 -1.38 -17.16
C GLN A 152 16.95 -0.75 -16.50
N THR A 153 17.14 0.42 -15.88
CA THR A 153 16.04 1.19 -15.30
C THR A 153 15.36 2.03 -16.39
N VAL A 154 14.05 1.89 -16.54
CA VAL A 154 13.23 2.70 -17.46
C VAL A 154 12.46 3.76 -16.67
N THR A 155 12.69 5.04 -16.97
CA THR A 155 11.95 6.16 -16.37
C THR A 155 10.92 6.69 -17.36
N LEU A 156 9.64 6.64 -16.99
CA LEU A 156 8.52 7.11 -17.83
C LEU A 156 8.16 8.55 -17.47
N ASN A 157 8.18 9.44 -18.47
CA ASN A 157 7.74 10.83 -18.33
C ASN A 157 6.30 10.97 -18.82
N TYR A 158 5.40 11.41 -17.93
CA TYR A 158 3.94 11.43 -18.13
C TYR A 158 3.42 12.40 -19.21
N LYS A 159 4.29 13.06 -19.97
CA LYS A 159 3.88 14.11 -20.90
C LYS A 159 3.59 13.66 -22.33
N GLN A 160 3.90 12.42 -22.72
CA GLN A 160 3.64 11.89 -24.07
C GLN A 160 3.42 10.37 -24.08
N ASN A 161 2.70 9.85 -25.07
CA ASN A 161 2.52 8.41 -25.29
C ASN A 161 3.87 7.75 -25.63
N CYS A 162 4.49 7.07 -24.65
CA CYS A 162 5.75 6.36 -24.84
C CYS A 162 5.52 4.87 -25.04
N TYR A 163 6.12 4.29 -26.08
CA TYR A 163 6.14 2.85 -26.32
C TYR A 163 7.50 2.28 -25.90
N ILE A 164 7.48 1.15 -25.19
CA ILE A 164 8.67 0.40 -24.82
C ILE A 164 8.76 -0.80 -25.76
N SER A 165 9.85 -0.89 -26.52
CA SER A 165 10.18 -2.08 -27.31
C SER A 165 11.27 -2.86 -26.59
N VAL A 166 10.97 -4.10 -26.19
CA VAL A 166 11.94 -5.01 -25.59
C VAL A 166 12.35 -6.02 -26.66
N ASN A 167 13.60 -5.94 -27.13
CA ASN A 167 14.16 -6.95 -28.01
C ASN A 167 14.61 -8.14 -27.16
N SER A 168 13.82 -9.21 -27.13
CA SER A 168 14.23 -10.47 -26.52
C SER A 168 15.19 -11.20 -27.45
N TYR A 169 16.49 -11.10 -27.20
CA TYR A 169 17.45 -12.01 -27.79
C TYR A 169 17.33 -13.36 -27.08
N LEU A 170 16.43 -14.21 -27.56
CA LEU A 170 16.52 -15.64 -27.28
C LEU A 170 17.82 -16.10 -27.93
N THR A 171 18.87 -16.24 -27.12
CA THR A 171 20.09 -16.92 -27.54
C THR A 171 19.72 -18.36 -27.84
N ASN A 172 19.70 -18.73 -29.11
CA ASN A 172 19.66 -20.13 -29.51
C ASN A 172 20.87 -20.81 -28.85
N LEU A 173 20.61 -21.73 -27.93
CA LEU A 173 21.64 -22.64 -27.42
C LEU A 173 22.10 -23.49 -28.61
N GLU A 174 23.30 -23.24 -29.06
CA GLU A 174 24.00 -24.04 -30.05
C GLU A 174 24.41 -25.35 -29.37
N GLU A 175 23.81 -26.48 -29.78
CA GLU A 175 24.21 -27.80 -29.30
C GLU A 175 25.58 -28.18 -29.90
N PRO A 176 26.59 -28.55 -29.08
CA PRO A 176 27.86 -29.03 -29.58
C PRO A 176 27.76 -30.50 -30.05
N GLY A 177 27.74 -30.65 -31.37
CA GLY A 177 28.21 -31.78 -32.19
C GLY A 177 28.30 -33.20 -31.61
N GLU A 178 27.49 -34.10 -32.15
CA GLU A 178 27.86 -35.51 -32.28
C GLU A 178 28.61 -35.73 -33.61
N LYS A 179 29.87 -36.14 -33.51
CA LYS A 179 30.57 -36.84 -34.59
C LYS A 179 30.31 -38.34 -34.43
N GLY A 180 29.69 -38.94 -35.45
CA GLY A 180 29.72 -40.37 -35.75
C GLY A 180 30.14 -40.56 -37.18
#